data_AF-A0A371LR99-F1
#
_entry.id   AF-A0A371LR99-F1
#
_cell.length_a   1.000
_cell.length_b   1.000
_cell.length_c   1.000
_cell.angle_alpha   90.00
_cell.angle_beta   90.00
_cell.angle_gamma   90.00
#
_symmetry.space_group_name_H-M   'P 1'
#
loop_
_entity.id
_entity.type
_entity.pdbx_description
1 polymer ?
#
loop_
_entity_poly.entity_id
_entity_poly.type
_entity_poly.pdbx_seq_one_letter_code
_entity_poly.pdbx_strand_id
1 'polypeptide(L)'
;GVNYYGTEESSQLQNIMIGAETAIVLAYVALGLFFIDPANLDPFAPTGPSGIIATTGVVFVSFLGFEIIATVSGEVKNPSRNIPLAMILSVVLVTILYAFVMIVTTGVVQYETLGGSLVPVSDVAVVFMGSIGVVAIVAAAAIAAISSSNSSILA
;
A
#
# COMPACT_ATOMS: atom_id res chain seq x y z
N GLY A 1 -10.81 -21.84 28.47
CA GLY A 1 -9.78 -22.13 27.45
C GLY A 1 -10.47 -22.70 26.25
N VAL A 2 -10.89 -21.85 25.33
CA VAL A 2 -11.52 -22.25 24.07
C VAL A 2 -10.95 -21.28 23.03
N ASN A 3 -10.36 -21.82 21.97
CA ASN A 3 -9.80 -21.11 20.81
C ASN A 3 -8.28 -20.80 20.77
N TYR A 4 -7.41 -21.69 21.25
CA TYR A 4 -5.96 -21.56 20.98
C TYR A 4 -5.52 -22.04 19.59
N TYR A 5 -6.22 -23.02 19.00
CA TYR A 5 -5.81 -23.58 17.70
C TYR A 5 -6.26 -22.75 16.48
N GLY A 6 -7.30 -21.92 16.61
CA GLY A 6 -7.81 -21.11 15.50
C GLY A 6 -7.11 -19.75 15.32
N THR A 7 -6.58 -19.17 16.41
CA THR A 7 -5.96 -17.84 16.39
C THR A 7 -4.55 -17.85 15.81
N GLU A 8 -3.77 -18.90 16.07
CA GLU A 8 -2.39 -19.00 15.59
C GLU A 8 -2.32 -19.30 14.08
N GLU A 9 -3.17 -20.19 13.57
CA GLU A 9 -3.35 -20.43 12.13
C GLU A 9 -3.84 -19.16 11.40
N SER A 10 -4.81 -18.43 11.98
CA SER A 10 -5.32 -17.17 11.39
C SER A 10 -4.27 -16.07 11.33
N SER A 11 -3.41 -15.95 12.35
CA SER A 11 -2.30 -15.00 12.37
C SER A 11 -1.21 -15.35 11.34
N GLN A 12 -0.90 -16.63 11.17
CA GLN A 12 0.05 -17.07 10.14
C GLN A 12 -0.45 -16.77 8.72
N LEU A 13 -1.73 -17.05 8.44
CA LEU A 13 -2.35 -16.72 7.15
C LEU A 13 -2.34 -15.21 6.91
N GLN A 14 -2.64 -14.40 7.93
CA GLN A 14 -2.56 -12.93 7.84
C GLN A 14 -1.16 -12.46 7.42
N ASN A 15 -0.12 -12.98 8.07
CA ASN A 15 1.26 -12.61 7.77
C ASN A 15 1.69 -13.04 6.36
N ILE A 16 1.23 -14.21 5.90
CA ILE A 16 1.47 -14.68 4.52
C ILE A 16 0.81 -13.75 3.50
N MET A 17 -0.45 -13.35 3.73
CA MET A 17 -1.18 -12.44 2.84
C MET A 17 -0.49 -11.08 2.73
N ILE A 18 -0.16 -10.44 3.87
CA ILE A 18 0.56 -9.16 3.91
C ILE A 18 1.93 -9.30 3.23
N GLY A 19 2.64 -10.41 3.48
CA GLY A 19 3.93 -10.67 2.84
C GLY A 19 3.82 -10.78 1.32
N ALA A 20 2.81 -11.48 0.83
CA ALA A 20 2.58 -11.69 -0.60
C ALA A 20 2.22 -10.39 -1.33
N GLU A 21 1.23 -9.62 -0.85
CA GLU A 21 0.85 -8.35 -1.48
C GLU A 21 2.00 -7.33 -1.42
N THR A 22 2.73 -7.28 -0.30
CA THR A 22 3.88 -6.38 -0.14
C THR A 22 4.99 -6.75 -1.11
N ALA A 23 5.28 -8.05 -1.30
CA ALA A 23 6.29 -8.50 -2.26
C ALA A 23 5.92 -8.11 -3.70
N ILE A 24 4.64 -8.21 -4.07
CA ILE A 24 4.17 -7.80 -5.41
C ILE A 24 4.32 -6.28 -5.61
N VAL A 25 3.94 -5.47 -4.61
CA VAL A 25 4.09 -4.01 -4.69
C VAL A 25 5.56 -3.60 -4.74
N LEU A 26 6.42 -4.24 -3.96
CA LEU A 26 7.87 -4.00 -4.00
C LEU A 26 8.47 -4.38 -5.36
N ALA A 27 8.02 -5.48 -5.96
CA ALA A 27 8.45 -5.87 -7.31
C ALA A 27 7.98 -4.85 -8.36
N TYR A 28 6.75 -4.36 -8.26
CA TYR A 28 6.24 -3.30 -9.14
C TYR A 28 7.10 -2.03 -9.06
N VAL A 29 7.42 -1.57 -7.84
CA VAL A 29 8.29 -0.41 -7.66
C VAL A 29 9.68 -0.68 -8.21
N ALA A 30 10.33 -1.78 -7.80
CA ALA A 30 11.70 -2.07 -8.18
C ALA A 30 11.89 -2.19 -9.69
N LEU A 31 10.95 -2.86 -10.38
CA LEU A 31 11.00 -3.01 -11.83
C LEU A 31 10.60 -1.72 -12.55
N GLY A 32 9.54 -1.05 -12.09
CA GLY A 32 9.01 0.15 -12.74
C GLY A 32 9.95 1.36 -12.67
N LEU A 33 10.84 1.43 -11.67
CA LEU A 33 11.87 2.49 -11.58
C LEU A 33 12.76 2.56 -12.84
N PHE A 34 12.97 1.44 -13.54
CA PHE A 34 13.77 1.40 -14.78
C PHE A 34 13.02 1.88 -16.03
N PHE A 35 11.71 2.11 -15.92
CA PHE A 35 10.83 2.49 -17.03
C PHE A 35 10.29 3.92 -16.89
N ILE A 36 10.73 4.66 -15.88
CA ILE A 36 10.34 6.05 -15.68
C ILE A 36 10.93 6.91 -16.81
N ASP A 37 10.07 7.64 -17.49
CA ASP A 37 10.44 8.77 -18.32
C ASP A 37 10.21 10.06 -17.51
N PRO A 38 11.28 10.81 -17.16
CA PRO A 38 11.15 12.07 -16.42
C PRO A 38 10.22 13.09 -17.10
N ALA A 39 10.01 13.03 -18.42
CA ALA A 39 9.09 13.91 -19.12
C ALA A 39 7.63 13.70 -18.68
N ASN A 40 7.25 12.49 -18.25
CA ASN A 40 5.91 12.22 -17.73
C ASN A 40 5.66 12.87 -16.36
N LEU A 41 6.73 13.24 -15.64
CA LEU A 41 6.66 13.92 -14.35
C LEU A 41 6.70 15.45 -14.50
N ASP A 42 6.77 15.99 -15.72
CA ASP A 42 6.80 17.43 -15.98
C ASP A 42 5.49 17.89 -16.65
N PRO A 43 4.73 18.82 -16.04
CA PRO A 43 4.98 19.47 -14.75
C PRO A 43 4.62 18.58 -13.55
N PHE A 44 5.46 18.59 -12.51
CA PHE A 44 5.25 17.79 -11.30
C PHE A 44 3.98 18.20 -10.53
N ALA A 45 3.63 19.48 -10.57
CA ALA A 45 2.46 20.04 -9.91
C ALA A 45 1.59 20.81 -10.94
N PRO A 46 0.88 20.11 -11.84
CA PRO A 46 0.12 20.72 -12.93
C PRO A 46 -0.97 21.67 -12.42
N THR A 47 -1.54 21.37 -11.24
CA THR A 47 -2.55 22.17 -10.56
C THR A 47 -1.96 23.09 -9.48
N GLY A 48 -0.64 23.16 -9.37
CA GLY A 48 0.06 23.93 -8.34
C GLY A 48 -0.22 23.47 -6.89
N PRO A 49 0.21 24.28 -5.89
CA PRO A 49 0.08 23.96 -4.47
C PRO A 49 -1.36 23.76 -3.99
N SER A 50 -2.33 24.45 -4.60
CA SER A 50 -3.75 24.33 -4.24
C SER A 50 -4.29 22.93 -4.55
N GLY A 51 -3.92 22.35 -5.69
CA GLY A 51 -4.30 20.98 -6.02
C GLY A 51 -3.66 19.95 -5.10
N ILE A 52 -2.39 20.15 -4.73
CA ILE A 52 -1.71 19.29 -3.73
C ILE A 52 -2.51 19.29 -2.42
N ILE A 53 -2.79 20.48 -1.86
CA ILE A 53 -3.56 20.61 -0.61
C ILE A 53 -4.95 19.98 -0.72
N ALA A 54 -5.65 20.18 -1.84
CA ALA A 54 -6.97 19.60 -2.07
C ALA A 54 -6.93 18.05 -2.10
N THR A 55 -5.89 17.47 -2.71
CA THR A 55 -5.72 16.01 -2.77
C THR A 55 -5.26 15.38 -1.46
N THR A 56 -4.54 16.11 -0.61
CA THR A 56 -4.03 15.61 0.68
C THR A 56 -5.13 14.99 1.54
N GLY A 57 -6.30 15.63 1.63
CA GLY A 57 -7.42 15.12 2.43
C GLY A 57 -7.99 13.81 1.91
N VAL A 58 -8.01 13.61 0.58
CA VAL A 58 -8.46 12.37 -0.05
C VAL A 58 -7.44 11.26 0.19
N VAL A 59 -6.16 11.56 0.00
CA VAL A 59 -5.06 10.59 0.18
C VAL A 59 -4.89 10.19 1.65
N PHE A 60 -5.17 11.09 2.60
CA PHE A 60 -5.09 10.81 4.05
C PHE A 60 -5.89 9.58 4.47
N VAL A 61 -7.04 9.32 3.85
CA VAL A 61 -7.87 8.13 4.13
C VAL A 61 -7.09 6.82 3.90
N SER A 62 -6.15 6.81 2.95
CA SER A 62 -5.30 5.65 2.64
C SER A 62 -4.31 5.29 3.76
N PHE A 63 -4.12 6.19 4.73
CA PHE A 63 -3.22 6.00 5.87
C PHE A 63 -3.96 5.65 7.17
N LEU A 64 -5.29 5.54 7.14
CA LEU A 64 -6.05 5.04 8.29
C LEU A 64 -5.74 3.55 8.49
N GLY A 65 -5.75 3.11 9.76
CA GLY A 65 -5.54 1.71 10.14
C GLY A 65 -4.34 1.47 11.07
N PHE A 66 -3.37 2.38 11.14
CA PHE A 66 -2.26 2.24 12.11
C PHE A 66 -2.74 2.28 13.58
N GLU A 67 -3.93 2.82 13.83
CA GLU A 67 -4.59 2.84 15.14
C GLU A 67 -4.98 1.45 15.66
N ILE A 68 -5.15 0.47 14.77
CA ILE A 68 -5.40 -0.94 15.14
C ILE A 68 -4.26 -1.49 16.00
N ILE A 69 -3.03 -1.00 15.82
CA ILE A 69 -1.88 -1.42 16.63
C ILE A 69 -2.14 -1.18 18.12
N ALA A 70 -2.87 -0.12 18.49
CA ALA A 70 -3.16 0.19 19.87
C ALA A 70 -4.18 -0.76 20.52
N THR A 71 -5.06 -1.41 19.74
CA THR A 71 -6.11 -2.29 20.27
C THR A 71 -5.50 -3.59 20.84
N VAL A 72 -4.43 -4.09 20.22
CA VAL A 72 -3.71 -5.31 20.63
C VAL A 72 -2.61 -5.07 21.67
N SER A 73 -2.62 -3.93 22.36
CA SER A 73 -1.55 -3.54 23.29
C SER A 73 -1.33 -4.51 24.47
N GLY A 74 -2.33 -5.33 24.83
CA GLY A 74 -2.23 -6.36 25.87
C GLY A 74 -1.31 -7.54 25.51
N GLU A 75 -1.08 -7.78 24.22
CA GLU A 75 -0.25 -8.90 23.72
C GLU A 75 1.16 -8.45 23.32
N VAL A 76 1.41 -7.14 23.28
CA VAL A 76 2.69 -6.58 22.86
C VAL A 76 3.68 -6.52 24.03
N LYS A 77 4.85 -7.14 23.85
CA LYS A 77 5.97 -7.02 24.79
C LYS A 77 6.39 -5.55 24.92
N ASN A 78 6.53 -5.04 26.15
CA ASN A 78 6.90 -3.63 26.42
C ASN A 78 6.03 -2.60 25.66
N PRO A 79 4.70 -2.59 25.88
CA PRO A 79 3.76 -1.84 25.04
C PRO A 79 4.01 -0.33 25.09
N SER A 80 4.50 0.21 26.21
CA SER A 80 4.82 1.63 26.37
C SER A 80 5.89 2.17 25.42
N ARG A 81 6.74 1.29 24.87
CA ARG A 81 7.76 1.66 23.86
C ARG A 81 7.42 1.10 22.49
N ASN A 82 6.95 -0.13 22.43
CA ASN A 82 6.75 -0.83 21.16
C ASN A 82 5.51 -0.38 20.40
N ILE A 83 4.42 -0.01 21.09
CA ILE A 83 3.21 0.51 20.42
C ILE A 83 3.49 1.84 19.71
N PRO A 84 4.02 2.89 20.38
CA PRO A 84 4.34 4.14 19.69
C PRO A 84 5.33 3.96 18.54
N LEU A 85 6.35 3.12 18.72
CA LEU A 85 7.35 2.85 17.69
C LEU A 85 6.73 2.16 16.48
N ALA A 86 5.92 1.12 16.68
CA ALA A 86 5.26 0.40 15.61
C ALA A 86 4.32 1.29 14.80
N MET A 87 3.54 2.16 15.47
CA MET A 87 2.65 3.11 14.80
C MET A 87 3.43 4.08 13.91
N ILE A 88 4.50 4.70 14.43
CA ILE A 88 5.32 5.64 13.65
C ILE A 88 6.01 4.93 12.48
N LEU A 89 6.63 3.78 12.72
CA LEU A 89 7.31 3.02 11.67
C LEU A 89 6.35 2.56 10.58
N SER A 90 5.15 2.11 10.95
CA SER A 90 4.11 1.73 9.99
C SER A 90 3.75 2.88 9.06
N VAL A 91 3.43 4.05 9.63
CA VAL A 91 3.03 5.23 8.84
C VAL A 91 4.18 5.69 7.94
N VAL A 92 5.40 5.79 8.46
CA VAL A 92 6.56 6.25 7.68
C VAL A 92 6.85 5.29 6.53
N LEU A 93 6.85 3.97 6.79
CA LEU A 93 7.16 2.96 5.78
C LEU A 93 6.12 2.97 4.65
N VAL A 94 4.83 2.97 5.00
CA VAL A 94 3.73 3.03 4.02
C VAL A 94 3.79 4.34 3.23
N THR A 95 4.14 5.46 3.86
CA THR A 95 4.28 6.76 3.17
C THR A 95 5.37 6.71 2.11
N ILE A 96 6.54 6.15 2.44
CA ILE A 96 7.66 6.00 1.51
C ILE A 96 7.25 5.08 0.35
N LEU A 97 6.64 3.93 0.65
CA LEU A 97 6.18 2.99 -0.37
C LEU A 97 5.14 3.60 -1.30
N TYR A 98 4.16 4.31 -0.74
CA TYR A 98 3.13 5.03 -1.50
C TYR A 98 3.75 6.05 -2.45
N ALA A 99 4.71 6.86 -1.96
CA ALA A 99 5.41 7.83 -2.80
C ALA A 99 6.13 7.16 -3.98
N PHE A 100 6.80 6.03 -3.75
CA PHE A 100 7.44 5.28 -4.83
C PHE A 100 6.44 4.71 -5.84
N VAL A 101 5.33 4.13 -5.37
CA VAL A 101 4.27 3.64 -6.26
C VAL A 101 3.73 4.78 -7.12
N MET A 102 3.47 5.95 -6.54
CA MET A 102 3.00 7.11 -7.29
C MET A 102 4.02 7.58 -8.32
N ILE A 103 5.29 7.76 -7.93
CA ILE A 103 6.37 8.20 -8.83
C ILE A 103 6.54 7.22 -10.00
N VAL A 104 6.53 5.90 -9.74
CA VAL A 104 6.61 4.89 -10.80
C VAL A 104 5.38 4.96 -11.69
N THR A 105 4.19 5.02 -11.11
CA THR A 105 2.93 4.98 -11.88
C THR A 105 2.82 6.20 -12.81
N THR A 106 3.05 7.41 -12.29
CA THR A 106 2.98 8.64 -13.09
C THR A 106 4.24 8.91 -13.91
N GLY A 107 5.36 8.27 -13.58
CA GLY A 107 6.62 8.39 -14.31
C GLY A 107 6.70 7.47 -15.52
N VAL A 108 6.05 6.30 -15.46
CA VAL A 108 5.96 5.37 -16.60
C VAL A 108 4.87 5.80 -17.58
N VAL A 109 3.75 6.32 -17.09
CA VAL A 109 2.61 6.77 -17.90
C VAL A 109 2.10 8.14 -17.42
N GLN A 110 1.83 9.05 -18.37
CA GLN A 110 1.37 10.41 -18.09
C GLN A 110 0.05 10.43 -17.31
N TYR A 111 -0.04 11.29 -16.27
CA TYR A 111 -1.12 11.29 -15.29
C TYR A 111 -2.52 11.52 -15.88
N GLU A 112 -2.63 12.27 -16.98
CA GLU A 112 -3.89 12.60 -17.65
C GLU A 112 -4.58 11.37 -18.22
N THR A 113 -3.80 10.37 -18.64
CA THR A 113 -4.34 9.10 -19.16
C THR A 113 -4.85 8.19 -18.05
N LEU A 114 -4.38 8.41 -16.81
CA LEU A 114 -4.72 7.60 -15.64
C LEU A 114 -5.95 8.12 -14.89
N GLY A 115 -6.30 9.40 -15.05
CA GLY A 115 -7.35 10.05 -14.25
C GLY A 115 -8.76 9.46 -14.37
N GLY A 116 -9.03 8.68 -15.44
CA GLY A 116 -10.29 7.95 -15.62
C GLY A 116 -10.23 6.46 -15.25
N SER A 117 -9.04 5.93 -14.92
CA SER A 117 -8.88 4.53 -14.59
C SER A 117 -9.29 4.25 -13.15
N LEU A 118 -10.00 3.15 -12.95
CA LEU A 118 -10.29 2.60 -11.63
C LEU A 118 -9.11 1.78 -11.08
N VAL A 119 -8.16 1.40 -11.92
CA VAL A 119 -7.05 0.49 -11.59
C VAL A 119 -5.70 0.96 -12.17
N PRO A 120 -5.31 2.24 -11.98
CA PRO A 120 -4.18 2.85 -12.69
C PRO A 120 -2.85 2.14 -12.46
N VAL A 121 -2.59 1.64 -11.25
CA VAL A 121 -1.36 0.89 -10.95
C VAL A 121 -1.28 -0.41 -11.78
N SER A 122 -2.41 -1.10 -11.99
CA SER A 122 -2.44 -2.31 -12.80
C SER A 122 -2.33 -2.01 -14.30
N ASP A 123 -2.94 -0.90 -14.75
CA ASP A 123 -2.83 -0.46 -16.15
C ASP A 123 -1.38 -0.14 -16.51
N VAL A 124 -0.65 0.50 -15.58
CA VAL A 124 0.77 0.82 -15.77
C VAL A 124 1.66 -0.42 -15.67
N ALA A 125 1.31 -1.39 -14.83
CA ALA A 125 2.08 -2.64 -14.69
C ALA A 125 2.25 -3.39 -16.01
N VAL A 126 1.30 -3.27 -16.95
CA VAL A 126 1.40 -3.95 -18.26
C VAL A 126 2.62 -3.51 -19.05
N VAL A 127 3.09 -2.26 -18.86
CA VAL A 127 4.17 -1.66 -19.64
C VAL A 127 5.50 -2.38 -19.41
N PHE A 128 5.76 -2.82 -18.18
CA PHE A 128 7.06 -3.39 -17.79
C PHE A 128 6.98 -4.79 -17.18
N MET A 129 5.81 -5.23 -16.71
CA MET A 129 5.56 -6.58 -16.21
C MET A 129 4.65 -7.40 -17.15
N GLY A 130 4.09 -6.80 -18.20
CA GLY A 130 3.15 -7.47 -19.10
C GLY A 130 1.83 -7.86 -18.42
N SER A 131 1.04 -8.72 -19.07
CA SER A 131 -0.27 -9.14 -18.55
C SER A 131 -0.20 -9.86 -17.19
N ILE A 132 0.93 -10.54 -16.90
CA ILE A 132 1.13 -11.18 -15.61
C ILE A 132 1.25 -10.14 -14.48
N GLY A 133 1.84 -8.97 -14.75
CA GLY A 133 1.89 -7.86 -13.80
C GLY A 133 0.52 -7.30 -13.46
N VAL A 134 -0.35 -7.15 -14.46
CA VAL A 134 -1.74 -6.71 -14.25
C VAL A 134 -2.46 -7.67 -13.30
N VAL A 135 -2.39 -8.97 -13.58
CA VAL A 135 -3.00 -10.01 -12.73
C VAL A 135 -2.40 -9.99 -11.32
N ALA A 136 -1.08 -9.85 -11.20
CA ALA A 136 -0.41 -9.80 -9.90
C ALA A 136 -0.86 -8.59 -9.07
N ILE A 137 -0.96 -7.40 -9.66
CA ILE A 137 -1.37 -6.18 -8.93
C ILE A 137 -2.85 -6.24 -8.53
N VAL A 138 -3.73 -6.73 -9.42
CA VAL A 138 -5.14 -6.94 -9.08
C VAL A 138 -5.29 -7.98 -7.97
N ALA A 139 -4.53 -9.07 -8.03
CA ALA A 139 -4.51 -10.08 -6.97
C ALA A 139 -4.00 -9.50 -5.65
N ALA A 140 -2.93 -8.72 -5.66
CA ALA A 140 -2.40 -8.04 -4.48
C ALA A 140 -3.44 -7.08 -3.87
N ALA A 141 -4.15 -6.31 -4.69
CA ALA A 141 -5.22 -5.43 -4.23
C ALA A 141 -6.39 -6.21 -3.58
N ALA A 142 -6.78 -7.34 -4.17
CA ALA A 142 -7.80 -8.21 -3.59
C ALA A 142 -7.35 -8.84 -2.27
N ILE A 143 -6.11 -9.32 -2.19
CA ILE A 143 -5.51 -9.86 -0.97
C ILE A 143 -5.47 -8.77 0.12
N ALA A 144 -5.10 -7.54 -0.22
CA ALA A 144 -5.06 -6.40 0.71
C ALA A 144 -6.44 -6.06 1.28
N ALA A 145 -7.48 -6.11 0.46
CA ALA A 145 -8.84 -5.91 0.93
C ALA A 145 -9.27 -7.01 1.92
N ILE A 146 -8.91 -8.26 1.64
CA ILE A 146 -9.21 -9.42 2.50
C ILE A 146 -8.41 -9.34 3.81
N SER A 147 -7.11 -9.05 3.71
CA SER A 147 -6.17 -9.00 4.84
C SER A 147 -6.52 -7.85 5.79
N SER A 148 -6.97 -6.70 5.27
CA SER A 148 -7.47 -5.57 6.05
C SER A 148 -8.76 -5.94 6.79
N SER A 149 -9.72 -6.58 6.09
CA SER A 149 -10.98 -7.04 6.71
C SER A 149 -10.73 -8.05 7.83
N ASN A 150 -9.80 -8.99 7.64
CA ASN A 150 -9.44 -9.98 8.66
C ASN A 150 -8.76 -9.33 9.87
N SER A 151 -7.90 -8.33 9.66
CA SER A 151 -7.25 -7.58 10.74
C SER A 151 -8.25 -6.87 11.64
N SER A 152 -9.34 -6.32 11.10
CA SER A 152 -10.39 -5.67 11.90
C SER A 152 -11.25 -6.64 12.72
N ILE A 153 -11.34 -7.91 12.32
CA ILE A 153 -12.08 -8.94 13.09
C ILE A 153 -11.23 -9.45 14.26
N LEU A 154 -9.91 -9.49 14.09
CA LEU A 154 -8.96 -9.96 15.11
C LEU A 154 -8.59 -8.88 16.14
N ALA A 155 -8.83 -7.60 15.82
CA ALA A 155 -8.49 -6.42 16.62
C ALA A 155 -9.49 -6.13 17.76
#